data_AF-A0A2X2KRH9-F1
#
_entry.id   AF-A0A2X2KRH9-F1
#
_cell.length_a   1.000
_cell.length_b   1.000
_cell.length_c   1.000
_cell.angle_alpha   90.00
_cell.angle_beta   90.00
_cell.angle_gamma   90.00
#
_symmetry.space_group_name_H-M   'P 1'
#
loop_
_entity.id
_entity.type
_entity.pdbx_description
1 polymer ?
#
loop_
_entity_poly.entity_id
_entity_poly.type
_entity_poly.pdbx_seq_one_letter_code
_entity_poly.pdbx_strand_id
1 'polypeptide(L)' 'MTQPLVGKQILIVEDEQVFRSLLDSWFSSLGATTVLAADGVDALELLGGFTPDLMI' A
#
# COMPACT_ATOMS: atom_id res chain seq x y z
N MET A 1 5.83 -17.01 -14.76
CA MET A 1 5.67 -17.01 -13.29
C MET A 1 4.61 -15.99 -12.95
N THR A 2 3.50 -16.39 -12.34
CA THR A 2 2.43 -15.48 -11.95
C THR A 2 2.90 -14.66 -10.75
N GLN A 3 2.78 -13.34 -10.83
CA GLN A 3 2.97 -12.45 -9.68
C GLN A 3 1.86 -12.76 -8.64
N PRO A 4 2.20 -13.00 -7.36
CA PRO A 4 1.25 -13.56 -6.39
C PRO A 4 0.17 -12.56 -5.94
N LEU A 5 0.39 -11.26 -6.10
CA LEU A 5 -0.50 -10.20 -5.61
C LEU A 5 -1.18 -9.41 -6.73
N VAL A 6 -1.21 -9.94 -7.96
CA VAL A 6 -1.85 -9.28 -9.10
C VAL A 6 -3.29 -8.92 -8.77
N GLY A 7 -3.63 -7.64 -8.97
CA GLY A 7 -4.97 -7.10 -8.75
C GLY A 7 -5.33 -6.83 -7.29
N LYS A 8 -4.40 -7.02 -6.35
CA LYS A 8 -4.59 -6.64 -4.94
C LYS A 8 -4.24 -5.18 -4.71
N GLN A 9 -5.10 -4.49 -3.95
CA GLN A 9 -4.87 -3.11 -3.52
C GLN A 9 -4.40 -3.11 -2.07
N ILE A 10 -3.24 -2.52 -1.81
CA ILE A 10 -2.62 -2.49 -0.47
C ILE A 10 -2.44 -1.02 -0.05
N LEU A 11 -2.96 -0.67 1.12
CA LEU A 11 -2.71 0.63 1.75
C LEU A 11 -1.54 0.50 2.72
N ILE A 12 -0.47 1.24 2.48
CA ILE A 12 0.74 1.26 3.31
C ILE A 12 0.74 2.55 4.13
N VAL A 13 0.68 2.42 5.45
CA VAL A 13 0.64 3.51 6.44
C VAL A 13 1.95 3.49 7.22
N GLU A 14 2.89 4.34 6.81
CA GLU A 14 4.25 4.32 7.34
C GLU A 14 4.78 5.76 7.45
N ASP A 15 5.24 6.14 8.64
CA ASP A 15 5.69 7.50 8.96
C ASP A 15 7.11 7.77 8.45
N GLU A 16 7.94 6.73 8.33
CA GLU A 16 9.27 6.87 7.75
C GLU A 16 9.25 6.72 6.21
N GLN A 17 9.50 7.82 5.49
CA GLN A 17 9.48 7.85 4.02
C GLN A 17 10.33 6.75 3.36
N VAL A 18 11.49 6.45 3.95
CA VAL A 18 12.41 5.43 3.43
C VAL A 18 11.75 4.04 3.48
N PHE A 19 11.22 3.65 4.64
CA PHE A 19 10.55 2.36 4.82
C PHE A 19 9.29 2.25 3.97
N ARG A 20 8.50 3.33 3.90
CA ARG A 20 7.33 3.37 3.02
C ARG A 20 7.67 3.09 1.57
N SER A 21 8.76 3.67 1.07
CA SER A 21 9.21 3.48 -0.32
C SER A 21 9.77 2.06 -0.56
N LEU A 22 10.38 1.45 0.45
CA LEU A 22 10.84 0.06 0.40
C LEU A 22 9.65 -0.91 0.32
N LEU A 23 8.62 -0.71 1.14
CA LEU A 23 7.40 -1.52 1.13
C LEU A 23 6.65 -1.39 -0.19
N ASP A 24 6.51 -0.16 -0.68
CA ASP A 24 5.91 0.16 -1.99
C ASP A 24 6.57 -0.64 -3.13
N SER A 25 7.89 -0.55 -3.21
CA SER A 25 8.69 -1.25 -4.23
C SER A 25 8.56 -2.77 -4.11
N TRP A 26 8.55 -3.29 -2.89
CA TRP A 26 8.43 -4.72 -2.63
C TRP A 26 7.07 -5.27 -3.06
N PHE A 27 5.96 -4.66 -2.63
CA PHE A 27 4.62 -5.07 -3.02
C PHE A 27 4.34 -4.89 -4.52
N SER A 28 4.81 -3.79 -5.11
CA SER A 28 4.73 -3.56 -6.55
C SER A 28 5.47 -4.65 -7.34
N SER A 29 6.64 -5.11 -6.86
CA SER A 29 7.38 -6.21 -7.50
C SER A 29 6.61 -7.54 -7.51
N LEU A 30 5.71 -7.72 -6.53
CA LEU A 30 4.82 -8.88 -6.40
C LEU A 30 3.51 -8.72 -7.19
N GLY A 31 3.33 -7.61 -7.91
CA GLY A 31 2.17 -7.33 -8.76
C GLY A 31 1.00 -6.63 -8.07
N ALA A 32 1.16 -6.21 -6.80
CA ALA A 32 0.15 -5.44 -6.11
C ALA A 32 0.09 -3.99 -6.61
N THR A 33 -1.04 -3.33 -6.40
CA THR A 33 -1.19 -1.88 -6.48
C THR A 33 -1.15 -1.31 -5.07
N THR A 34 -0.23 -0.38 -4.84
CA THR A 34 0.00 0.22 -3.52
C THR A 34 -0.55 1.65 -3.48
N VAL A 35 -1.10 2.02 -2.33
CA VAL A 35 -1.47 3.39 -1.98
C VAL A 35 -0.71 3.72 -0.70
N LEU A 36 -0.11 4.91 -0.65
CA LEU A 36 0.80 5.29 0.42
C LEU A 36 0.15 6.37 1.29
N ALA A 37 0.20 6.18 2.61
CA ALA A 37 -0.20 7.16 3.61
C ALA A 37 0.99 7.51 4.51
N ALA A 38 1.07 8.76 4.98
CA ALA A 38 2.11 9.22 5.91
C ALA A 38 1.78 9.03 7.38
N ASP A 39 0.50 8.90 7.69
CA ASP A 39 0.01 8.70 9.04
C ASP A 39 -1.40 8.11 8.99
N GLY A 40 -1.96 7.87 10.17
CA GLY A 40 -3.30 7.31 10.29
C GLY A 40 -4.42 8.24 9.81
N VAL A 41 -4.24 9.57 9.83
CA VAL A 41 -5.26 10.51 9.36
C VAL A 41 -5.33 10.46 7.84
N ASP A 42 -4.17 10.56 7.17
CA ASP A 42 -4.04 10.39 5.72
C ASP A 42 -4.61 9.03 5.27
N ALA A 43 -4.30 7.96 5.99
CA ALA A 43 -4.85 6.64 5.73
C ALA A 43 -6.38 6.59 5.82
N LEU A 44 -6.97 7.21 6.85
CA LEU A 44 -8.42 7.26 7.03
C LEU A 44 -9.11 8.07 5.95
N GLU A 45 -8.50 9.16 5.48
CA GLU A 45 -9.03 9.94 4.35
C GLU A 45 -9.04 9.11 3.06
N LEU A 46 -7.96 8.36 2.80
CA LEU A 46 -7.83 7.47 1.64
C LEU A 46 -8.86 6.32 1.64
N LEU A 47 -9.18 5.77 2.82
CA LEU A 47 -10.22 4.74 2.98
C LEU A 47 -11.63 5.23 2.60
N GLY A 48 -11.85 6.55 2.52
CA GLY A 48 -13.11 7.10 2.01
C GLY A 48 -13.31 6.89 0.51
N GLY A 49 -12.23 6.68 -0.26
CA GLY A 49 -12.26 6.55 -1.73
C GLY A 49 -12.15 5.12 -2.25
N PHE A 50 -11.66 4.17 -1.47
CA PHE A 50 -11.52 2.77 -1.86
C PHE A 50 -11.37 1.84 -0.63
N THR A 51 -11.57 0.55 -0.85
CA THR A 51 -11.37 -0.49 0.17
C THR A 51 -10.14 -1.35 -0.17
N PRO A 52 -9.02 -1.23 0.57
CA PRO A 52 -7.84 -2.08 0.34
C PRO A 52 -8.12 -3.54 0.73
N ASP A 53 -7.45 -4.48 0.06
CA ASP A 53 -7.40 -5.89 0.46
C ASP A 53 -6.55 -6.12 1.73
N LEU A 54 -5.57 -5.24 1.95
CA LEU A 54 -4.66 -5.25 3.09
C LEU A 54 -4.27 -3.81 3.46
N MET A 55 -4.24 -3.52 4.76
CA MET A 55 -3.67 -2.29 5.30
C MET A 55 -2.54 -2.66 6.27
N ILE A 56 -1.37 -2.05 6.10
CA ILE A 56 -0.18 -2.29 6.94
C ILE A 56 0.46 -0.97 7.33
#